data_AF-A0A6A6JYQ2-F1
#
_entry.id   AF-A0A6A6JYQ2-F1
#
_cell.length_a   1.000
_cell.length_b   1.000
_cell.length_c   1.000
_cell.angle_alpha   90.00
_cell.angle_beta   90.00
_cell.angle_gamma   90.00
#
_symmetry.space_group_name_H-M   'P 1'
#
loop_
_entity.id
_entity.type
_entity.pdbx_description
1 polymer ?
#
loop_
_entity_poly.entity_id
_entity_poly.type
_entity_poly.pdbx_seq_one_letter_code
_entity_poly.pdbx_strand_id
1 'polypeptide(L)'
;MPSPSPSSRLPHRLPSPPPPVDEEILRKPWKYLGYRSYSSFLASDDNFLVFRRFGDLNARVLLYLQDQIVRLEERLEELDTLHSAKTAPDIHNGSFRLEPVPERSKILEELHPKLKEYNALLIQHSTLRSRPKVPKWDTESLRNWHANTQNVCIHAPETAYITHDHDLISLVPRATTPLRHFLEHSSRFRLARIWRKRAPSHLANHATAQHPLSETLHFSSDSRIDRTITMLITAAGMAMLIAPLWVLAVTKGPNKTIKRLGIITGFVAVFLVLISLTTVAKPFESLAAAAA
;
A
#
# COMPACT_ATOMS: atom_id res chain seq x y z
N MET A 1 20.57 8.76 58.57
CA MET A 1 19.83 7.48 58.78
C MET A 1 18.80 7.79 59.85
N PRO A 2 17.48 7.94 59.55
CA PRO A 2 16.56 7.04 58.83
C PRO A 2 15.76 7.78 57.73
N SER A 3 14.84 7.24 56.90
CA SER A 3 13.96 6.05 56.89
C SER A 3 13.67 5.63 55.43
N PRO A 4 13.39 4.35 55.11
CA PRO A 4 13.09 3.93 53.74
C PRO A 4 11.61 4.14 53.40
N SER A 5 11.36 4.75 52.23
CA SER A 5 10.04 4.98 51.64
C SER A 5 9.27 3.68 51.41
N PRO A 6 7.93 3.67 51.55
CA PRO A 6 7.14 2.45 51.45
C PRO A 6 7.10 1.96 50.00
N SER A 7 7.40 0.67 49.83
CA SER A 7 7.29 -0.06 48.58
C SER A 7 5.87 0.04 48.02
N SER A 8 5.75 0.59 46.81
CA SER A 8 4.52 0.57 46.03
C SER A 8 4.15 -0.87 45.68
N ARG A 9 3.25 -1.48 46.46
CA ARG A 9 2.58 -2.72 46.07
C ARG A 9 1.76 -2.44 44.82
N LEU A 10 2.18 -3.03 43.70
CA LEU A 10 1.36 -3.15 42.50
C LEU A 10 0.00 -3.75 42.88
N PRO A 11 -1.13 -3.22 42.38
CA PRO A 11 -2.45 -3.73 42.73
C PRO A 11 -2.58 -5.20 42.31
N HIS A 12 -3.17 -6.02 43.19
CA HIS A 12 -3.51 -7.41 42.94
C HIS A 12 -4.24 -7.54 41.59
N ARG A 13 -3.65 -8.26 40.62
CA ARG A 13 -4.35 -8.66 39.40
C ARG A 13 -5.57 -9.50 39.81
N LEU A 14 -6.77 -9.02 39.48
CA LEU A 14 -7.98 -9.80 39.61
C LEU A 14 -7.83 -11.13 38.84
N PRO A 15 -8.35 -12.25 39.37
CA PRO A 15 -8.32 -13.53 38.67
C PRO A 15 -9.01 -13.37 37.31
N SER A 16 -8.36 -13.83 36.25
CA SER A 16 -8.92 -13.78 34.91
C SER A 16 -10.15 -14.68 34.82
N PRO A 17 -11.28 -14.22 34.26
CA PRO A 17 -12.45 -15.05 34.04
C PRO A 17 -12.11 -16.23 33.12
N PRO A 18 -12.84 -17.36 33.22
CA PRO A 18 -12.64 -18.50 32.35
C PRO A 18 -12.86 -18.11 30.87
N PRO A 19 -12.10 -18.71 29.94
CA PRO A 19 -12.27 -18.44 28.51
C PRO A 19 -13.65 -18.91 28.03
N PRO A 20 -14.25 -18.22 27.05
CA PRO A 20 -15.52 -18.63 26.45
C PRO A 20 -15.36 -19.94 25.68
N VAL A 21 -16.44 -20.74 25.61
CA VAL A 21 -16.52 -21.97 24.83
C VAL A 21 -16.73 -21.65 23.34
N ASP A 22 -16.19 -22.47 22.44
CA ASP A 22 -16.27 -22.27 20.97
C ASP A 22 -17.68 -22.02 20.45
N GLU A 23 -18.67 -22.74 20.98
CA GLU A 23 -20.08 -22.56 20.60
C GLU A 23 -20.62 -21.17 20.98
N GLU A 24 -20.20 -20.61 22.12
CA GLU A 24 -20.58 -19.25 22.51
C GLU A 24 -19.93 -18.20 21.63
N ILE A 25 -18.68 -18.43 21.20
CA ILE A 25 -17.98 -17.55 20.27
C ILE A 25 -18.71 -17.50 18.93
N LEU A 26 -19.15 -18.65 18.41
CA LEU A 26 -19.92 -18.73 17.16
C LEU A 26 -21.31 -18.12 17.27
N ARG A 27 -21.95 -18.19 18.45
CA ARG A 27 -23.27 -17.56 18.69
C ARG A 27 -23.19 -16.05 18.88
N LYS A 28 -22.09 -15.54 19.44
CA LYS A 28 -21.91 -14.11 19.78
C LYS A 28 -20.53 -13.58 19.34
N PRO A 29 -20.19 -13.63 18.05
CA PRO A 29 -18.87 -13.20 17.56
C PRO A 29 -18.59 -11.72 17.85
N TRP A 30 -19.59 -10.83 17.83
CA TRP A 30 -19.40 -9.41 18.20
C TRP A 30 -18.92 -9.21 19.64
N LYS A 31 -19.31 -10.09 20.56
CA LYS A 31 -18.94 -10.01 21.99
C LYS A 31 -17.52 -10.53 22.23
N TYR A 32 -17.18 -11.66 21.62
CA TYR A 32 -15.95 -12.40 21.94
C TYR A 32 -14.81 -12.13 20.95
N LEU A 33 -15.12 -11.73 19.71
CA LEU A 33 -14.13 -11.41 18.68
C LEU A 33 -14.05 -9.89 18.48
N GLY A 34 -15.13 -9.31 17.97
CA GLY A 34 -15.26 -7.89 17.65
C GLY A 34 -14.04 -7.28 16.94
N TYR A 35 -13.80 -5.99 17.19
CA TYR A 35 -12.65 -5.28 16.65
C TYR A 35 -11.30 -5.82 17.10
N ARG A 36 -11.21 -6.43 18.28
CA ARG A 36 -9.96 -7.03 18.76
C ARG A 36 -9.48 -8.13 17.83
N SER A 37 -10.38 -9.04 17.43
CA SER A 37 -10.04 -10.10 16.48
C SER A 37 -9.82 -9.54 15.08
N TYR A 38 -10.67 -8.60 14.63
CA TYR A 38 -10.54 -8.03 13.29
C TYR A 38 -9.23 -7.26 13.11
N SER A 39 -8.89 -6.35 14.03
CA SER A 39 -7.61 -5.61 14.00
C SER A 39 -6.40 -6.54 14.09
N SER A 40 -6.47 -7.60 14.90
CA SER A 40 -5.40 -8.60 14.95
C SER A 40 -5.27 -9.40 13.66
N PHE A 41 -6.37 -9.63 12.95
CA PHE A 41 -6.36 -10.20 11.60
C PHE A 41 -5.78 -9.22 10.58
N LEU A 42 -6.18 -7.95 10.58
CA LEU A 42 -5.59 -6.94 9.70
C LEU A 42 -4.08 -6.82 9.91
N ALA A 43 -3.61 -6.81 11.17
CA ALA A 43 -2.20 -6.70 11.51
C ALA A 43 -1.37 -7.98 11.28
N SER A 44 -2.00 -9.08 10.87
CA SER A 44 -1.33 -10.37 10.74
C SER A 44 -0.56 -10.56 9.44
N ASP A 45 -0.95 -9.83 8.41
CA ASP A 45 -0.29 -9.78 7.12
C ASP A 45 -0.46 -8.40 6.48
N ASP A 46 0.58 -7.88 5.84
CA ASP A 46 0.53 -6.59 5.15
C ASP A 46 -0.54 -6.57 4.05
N ASN A 47 -0.82 -7.73 3.44
CA ASN A 47 -1.85 -7.87 2.42
C ASN A 47 -3.27 -7.59 2.99
N PHE A 48 -3.47 -7.72 4.31
CA PHE A 48 -4.76 -7.47 4.94
C PHE A 48 -4.91 -6.03 5.46
N LEU A 49 -3.82 -5.24 5.55
CA LEU A 49 -3.84 -3.84 5.97
C LEU A 49 -4.40 -2.93 4.86
N VAL A 50 -5.69 -3.08 4.58
CA VAL A 50 -6.41 -2.35 3.53
C VAL A 50 -7.35 -1.32 4.15
N PHE A 51 -7.24 -0.09 3.66
CA PHE A 51 -8.02 1.06 4.12
C PHE A 51 -8.57 1.87 2.95
N ARG A 52 -9.54 2.73 3.24
CA ARG A 52 -10.01 3.71 2.25
C ARG A 52 -9.02 4.86 2.12
N ARG A 53 -8.80 5.33 0.90
CA ARG A 53 -8.04 6.56 0.60
C ARG A 53 -8.90 7.81 0.59
N PHE A 54 -10.22 7.67 0.59
CA PHE A 54 -11.18 8.77 0.56
C PHE A 54 -10.92 9.76 -0.58
N GLY A 55 -10.78 9.26 -1.81
CA GLY A 55 -10.43 10.04 -3.00
C GLY A 55 -11.29 11.28 -3.18
N ASP A 56 -12.60 11.07 -3.26
CA ASP A 56 -13.56 12.13 -3.56
C ASP A 56 -13.66 13.15 -2.43
N LEU A 57 -13.57 12.72 -1.17
CA LEU A 57 -13.61 13.62 -0.02
C LEU A 57 -12.36 14.48 0.05
N ASN A 58 -11.18 13.91 -0.17
CA ASN A 58 -9.93 14.67 -0.23
C ASN A 58 -9.94 15.69 -1.37
N ALA A 59 -10.46 15.30 -2.55
CA ALA A 59 -10.61 16.23 -3.67
C ALA A 59 -11.54 17.41 -3.32
N ARG A 60 -12.67 17.16 -2.64
CA ARG A 60 -13.58 18.21 -2.19
C ARG A 60 -12.92 19.17 -1.20
N VAL A 61 -12.16 18.64 -0.23
CA VAL A 61 -11.44 19.47 0.75
C VAL A 61 -10.35 20.30 0.06
N LEU A 62 -9.62 19.72 -0.90
CA LEU A 62 -8.62 20.44 -1.69
C LEU A 62 -9.25 21.59 -2.49
N LEU A 63 -10.37 21.34 -3.18
CA LEU A 63 -11.10 22.38 -3.92
C LEU A 63 -11.63 23.48 -2.99
N TYR A 64 -12.10 23.12 -1.80
CA TYR A 64 -12.55 24.09 -0.80
C TYR A 64 -11.40 25.00 -0.33
N LEU A 65 -10.25 24.41 0.01
CA LEU A 65 -9.06 25.19 0.40
C LEU A 65 -8.53 26.04 -0.76
N GLN A 66 -8.59 25.52 -1.99
CA GLN A 66 -8.21 26.24 -3.20
C GLN A 66 -9.07 27.49 -3.40
N ASP A 67 -10.40 27.39 -3.27
CA ASP A 67 -11.30 28.55 -3.36
C ASP A 67 -10.99 29.61 -2.30
N GLN A 68 -10.71 29.18 -1.06
CA GLN A 68 -10.32 30.11 0.00
C GLN A 68 -9.01 30.85 -0.31
N ILE A 69 -8.04 30.16 -0.91
CA ILE A 69 -6.77 30.77 -1.34
C ILE A 69 -7.03 31.76 -2.48
N VAL A 70 -7.83 31.38 -3.48
CA VAL A 70 -8.18 32.22 -4.63
C VAL A 70 -8.85 33.52 -4.17
N ARG A 71 -9.81 33.47 -3.24
CA ARG A 71 -10.44 34.70 -2.71
C ARG A 71 -9.45 35.66 -2.03
N LEU A 72 -8.45 35.11 -1.35
CA LEU A 72 -7.40 35.93 -0.71
C LEU A 72 -6.43 36.48 -1.74
N GLU A 73 -6.11 35.71 -2.78
CA GLU A 73 -5.31 36.12 -3.93
C GLU A 73 -5.99 37.25 -4.71
N GLU A 74 -7.29 37.11 -5.02
CA GLU A 74 -8.11 38.14 -5.67
C GLU A 74 -8.12 39.44 -4.87
N ARG A 75 -8.33 39.36 -3.55
CA ARG A 75 -8.31 40.55 -2.68
C ARG A 75 -6.92 41.19 -2.60
N LEU A 76 -5.86 40.40 -2.66
CA LEU A 76 -4.48 40.91 -2.71
C LEU A 76 -4.22 41.65 -4.02
N GLU A 77 -4.63 41.05 -5.15
CA GLU A 77 -4.53 41.63 -6.49
C GLU A 77 -5.35 42.92 -6.62
N GLU A 78 -6.54 42.98 -6.01
CA GLU A 78 -7.35 44.18 -5.93
C GLU A 78 -6.63 45.32 -5.21
N LEU A 79 -5.99 45.04 -4.06
CA LEU A 79 -5.20 46.03 -3.34
C LEU A 79 -3.99 46.48 -4.14
N ASP A 80 -3.28 45.55 -4.78
CA ASP A 80 -2.10 45.89 -5.58
C ASP A 80 -2.47 46.69 -6.84
N THR A 81 -3.59 46.38 -7.48
CA THR A 81 -4.15 47.14 -8.59
C THR A 81 -4.59 48.54 -8.15
N LEU A 82 -5.30 48.65 -7.02
CA LEU A 82 -5.79 49.92 -6.49
C LEU A 82 -4.63 50.88 -6.17
N HIS A 83 -3.57 50.38 -5.54
CA HIS A 83 -2.43 51.19 -5.08
C HIS A 83 -1.32 51.36 -6.12
N SER A 84 -1.41 50.70 -7.28
CA SER A 84 -0.52 50.93 -8.43
C SER A 84 -1.18 51.79 -9.52
N ALA A 85 -2.45 52.15 -9.37
CA ALA A 85 -3.16 53.00 -10.31
C ALA A 85 -2.53 54.39 -10.40
N LYS A 86 -2.52 54.98 -11.61
CA LYS A 86 -1.96 56.33 -11.86
C LYS A 86 -2.58 57.44 -11.00
N THR A 87 -3.82 57.24 -10.55
CA THR A 87 -4.57 58.17 -9.71
C THR A 87 -4.40 57.91 -8.21
N ALA A 88 -3.73 56.83 -7.82
CA ALA A 88 -3.50 56.49 -6.42
C ALA A 88 -2.40 57.37 -5.80
N PRO A 89 -2.41 57.58 -4.47
CA PRO A 89 -1.32 58.25 -3.78
C PRO A 89 0.01 57.47 -3.91
N ASP A 90 1.12 58.19 -3.97
CA ASP A 90 2.46 57.58 -3.98
C ASP A 90 2.75 56.87 -2.66
N ILE A 91 2.67 55.54 -2.67
CA ILE A 91 3.00 54.67 -1.54
C ILE A 91 4.08 53.66 -1.91
N HIS A 92 4.84 53.19 -0.91
CA HIS A 92 5.94 52.26 -1.13
C HIS A 92 5.45 50.78 -1.17
N ASN A 93 4.97 50.32 -2.33
CA ASN A 93 4.51 48.93 -2.52
C ASN A 93 5.63 47.85 -2.49
N GLY A 94 6.91 48.24 -2.48
CA GLY A 94 8.06 47.31 -2.53
C GLY A 94 8.68 46.93 -1.18
N SER A 95 8.06 47.21 -0.03
CA SER A 95 8.70 46.99 1.28
C SER A 95 7.72 46.44 2.32
N PHE A 96 7.93 45.18 2.72
CA PHE A 96 7.22 44.59 3.87
C PHE A 96 7.62 45.23 5.21
N ARG A 97 8.79 45.88 5.29
CA ARG A 97 9.25 46.56 6.52
C ARG A 97 8.50 47.87 6.76
N LEU A 98 8.05 48.51 5.69
CA LEU A 98 7.38 49.80 5.69
C LEU A 98 6.00 49.64 5.04
N GLU A 99 5.25 48.61 5.41
CA GLU A 99 3.97 48.26 4.79
C GLU A 99 2.94 49.38 5.04
N PRO A 100 2.55 50.16 4.01
CA PRO A 100 1.61 51.27 4.17
C PRO A 100 0.14 50.81 4.26
N VAL A 101 -0.18 49.59 3.80
CA VAL A 101 -1.54 49.03 3.74
C VAL A 101 -1.66 47.86 4.73
N PRO A 102 -2.17 48.08 5.96
CA PRO A 102 -2.26 47.03 6.98
C PRO A 102 -3.11 45.82 6.56
N GLU A 103 -4.03 46.02 5.63
CA GLU A 103 -4.86 44.95 5.08
C GLU A 103 -4.04 43.91 4.29
N ARG A 104 -2.98 44.35 3.60
CA ARG A 104 -2.08 43.43 2.88
C ARG A 104 -1.43 42.43 3.83
N SER A 105 -0.90 42.90 4.96
CA SER A 105 -0.32 42.04 6.00
C SER A 105 -1.33 41.04 6.56
N LYS A 106 -2.57 41.49 6.83
CA LYS A 106 -3.63 40.60 7.34
C LYS A 106 -3.98 39.49 6.34
N ILE A 107 -4.09 39.82 5.06
CA ILE A 107 -4.33 38.83 4.00
C ILE A 107 -3.19 37.82 3.96
N LEU A 108 -1.93 38.28 4.01
CA LEU A 108 -0.76 37.39 4.00
C LEU A 108 -0.68 36.50 5.25
N GLU A 109 -1.04 37.03 6.42
CA GLU A 109 -1.13 36.28 7.68
C GLU A 109 -2.21 35.19 7.62
N GLU A 110 -3.35 35.44 6.96
CA GLU A 110 -4.40 34.45 6.74
C GLU A 110 -4.04 33.44 5.65
N LEU A 111 -3.38 33.90 4.58
CA LEU A 111 -3.00 33.10 3.42
C LEU A 111 -1.92 32.06 3.78
N HIS A 112 -0.95 32.42 4.62
CA HIS A 112 0.17 31.55 4.99
C HIS A 112 -0.26 30.16 5.54
N PRO A 113 -1.10 30.05 6.60
CA PRO A 113 -1.53 28.75 7.10
C PRO A 113 -2.37 27.98 6.09
N LYS A 114 -3.20 28.64 5.28
CA LYS A 114 -4.02 27.99 4.25
C LYS A 114 -3.17 27.37 3.14
N LEU A 115 -2.17 28.10 2.65
CA LEU A 115 -1.21 27.57 1.67
C LEU A 115 -0.45 26.38 2.24
N LYS A 116 -0.01 26.45 3.51
CA LYS A 116 0.68 25.33 4.17
C LYS A 116 -0.22 24.09 4.26
N GLU A 117 -1.47 24.25 4.68
CA GLU A 117 -2.44 23.16 4.81
C GLU A 117 -2.78 22.55 3.44
N TYR A 118 -3.10 23.39 2.45
CA TYR A 118 -3.40 22.97 1.09
C TYR A 118 -2.24 22.18 0.48
N ASN A 119 -1.01 22.72 0.53
CA ASN A 119 0.16 22.06 -0.03
C ASN A 119 0.47 20.73 0.67
N ALA A 120 0.36 20.69 2.01
CA ALA A 120 0.55 19.46 2.77
C ALA A 120 -0.48 18.38 2.38
N LEU A 121 -1.76 18.75 2.31
CA LEU A 121 -2.84 17.84 1.92
C LEU A 121 -2.67 17.36 0.48
N LEU A 122 -2.26 18.24 -0.43
CA LEU A 122 -2.04 17.91 -1.84
C LEU A 122 -0.93 16.87 -2.01
N ILE A 123 0.20 17.05 -1.32
CA ILE A 123 1.34 16.10 -1.34
C ILE A 123 0.93 14.76 -0.70
N GLN A 124 0.26 14.81 0.45
CA GLN A 124 -0.25 13.61 1.12
C GLN A 124 -1.21 12.84 0.21
N HIS A 125 -2.16 13.53 -0.42
CA HIS A 125 -3.12 12.90 -1.31
C HIS A 125 -2.47 12.35 -2.58
N SER A 126 -1.51 13.06 -3.17
CA SER A 126 -0.69 12.55 -4.27
C SER A 126 0.02 11.26 -3.89
N THR A 127 0.59 11.21 -2.69
CA THR A 127 1.25 10.00 -2.14
C THR A 127 0.27 8.84 -1.94
N LEU A 128 -0.95 9.10 -1.49
CA LEU A 128 -1.99 8.07 -1.37
C LEU A 128 -2.49 7.60 -2.74
N ARG A 129 -2.52 8.50 -3.73
CA ARG A 129 -3.01 8.21 -5.09
C ARG A 129 -2.00 7.44 -5.94
N SER A 130 -0.70 7.64 -5.71
CA SER A 130 0.37 6.92 -6.41
C SER A 130 0.49 5.45 -5.97
N ARG A 131 -0.16 5.06 -4.87
CA ARG A 131 -0.18 3.67 -4.41
C ARG A 131 -0.88 2.76 -5.42
N PRO A 132 -0.39 1.52 -5.62
CA PRO A 132 -1.03 0.55 -6.48
C PRO A 132 -2.42 0.19 -5.97
N LYS A 133 -3.28 -0.23 -6.88
CA LYS A 133 -4.60 -0.77 -6.54
C LYS A 133 -4.43 -2.04 -5.71
N VAL A 134 -5.29 -2.21 -4.70
CA VAL A 134 -5.34 -3.43 -3.90
C VAL A 134 -5.71 -4.63 -4.79
N PRO A 135 -4.94 -5.73 -4.73
CA PRO A 135 -5.30 -6.97 -5.42
C PRO A 135 -6.69 -7.47 -5.00
N LYS A 136 -7.50 -7.95 -5.96
CA LYS A 136 -8.85 -8.46 -5.67
C LYS A 136 -8.88 -9.59 -4.64
N TRP A 137 -7.83 -10.41 -4.61
CA TRP A 137 -7.70 -11.51 -3.66
C TRP A 137 -7.58 -11.03 -2.21
N ASP A 138 -6.91 -9.90 -1.99
CA ASP A 138 -6.70 -9.35 -0.65
C ASP A 138 -8.02 -8.82 -0.10
N THR A 139 -8.79 -8.13 -0.95
CA THR A 139 -10.17 -7.74 -0.63
C THR A 139 -11.09 -8.94 -0.42
N GLU A 140 -10.91 -10.02 -1.19
CA GLU A 140 -11.69 -11.25 -1.02
C GLU A 140 -11.34 -11.96 0.29
N SER A 141 -10.08 -11.94 0.71
CA SER A 141 -9.65 -12.48 2.01
C SER A 141 -10.32 -11.75 3.17
N LEU A 142 -10.49 -10.43 3.06
CA LEU A 142 -11.24 -9.63 4.02
C LEU A 142 -12.74 -10.00 4.02
N ARG A 143 -13.35 -10.12 2.84
CA ARG A 143 -14.76 -10.55 2.69
C ARG A 143 -14.98 -11.94 3.29
N ASN A 144 -14.07 -12.87 3.04
CA ASN A 144 -14.09 -14.22 3.59
C ASN A 144 -13.97 -14.21 5.11
N TRP A 145 -13.14 -13.35 5.70
CA TRP A 145 -13.08 -13.21 7.15
C TRP A 145 -14.42 -12.77 7.74
N HIS A 146 -15.06 -11.76 7.15
CA HIS A 146 -16.40 -11.29 7.59
C HIS A 146 -17.46 -12.37 7.40
N ALA A 147 -17.46 -13.07 6.26
CA ALA A 147 -18.39 -14.16 5.98
C ALA A 147 -18.23 -15.33 6.96
N ASN A 148 -16.99 -15.73 7.25
CA ASN A 148 -16.68 -16.77 8.22
C ASN A 148 -17.16 -16.37 9.63
N THR A 149 -17.15 -15.08 9.96
CA THR A 149 -17.68 -14.55 11.23
C THR A 149 -19.16 -14.15 11.17
N GLN A 150 -19.93 -14.75 10.25
CA GLN A 150 -21.37 -14.55 10.05
C GLN A 150 -21.79 -13.11 9.71
N ASN A 151 -20.84 -12.25 9.30
CA ASN A 151 -21.06 -10.82 9.05
C ASN A 151 -21.67 -10.03 10.24
N VAL A 152 -21.61 -10.59 11.45
CA VAL A 152 -22.13 -9.96 12.67
C VAL A 152 -21.03 -9.58 13.65
N CYS A 153 -19.78 -9.96 13.38
CA CYS A 153 -18.64 -9.66 14.25
C CYS A 153 -18.37 -8.16 14.37
N ILE A 154 -18.48 -7.44 13.26
CA ILE A 154 -18.36 -5.99 13.15
C ILE A 154 -19.70 -5.44 12.64
N HIS A 155 -20.06 -4.24 13.06
CA HIS A 155 -21.31 -3.61 12.65
C HIS A 155 -21.34 -3.40 11.12
N ALA A 156 -22.42 -3.80 10.46
CA ALA A 156 -22.47 -3.88 8.99
C ALA A 156 -22.10 -2.55 8.27
N PRO A 157 -22.59 -1.36 8.69
CA PRO A 157 -22.15 -0.08 8.12
C PRO A 157 -20.63 0.15 8.17
N GLU A 158 -19.96 -0.37 9.20
CA GLU A 158 -18.51 -0.22 9.35
C GLU A 158 -17.75 -1.14 8.41
N THR A 159 -18.31 -2.28 8.02
CA THR A 159 -17.69 -3.22 7.03
C THR A 159 -17.91 -2.81 5.58
N ALA A 160 -18.86 -1.92 5.30
CA ALA A 160 -19.21 -1.47 3.96
C ALA A 160 -18.05 -0.79 3.21
N TYR A 161 -17.00 -0.37 3.92
CA TYR A 161 -15.80 0.18 3.28
C TYR A 161 -15.16 -0.79 2.28
N ILE A 162 -15.25 -2.11 2.52
CA ILE A 162 -14.64 -3.16 1.68
C ILE A 162 -15.27 -3.22 0.29
N THR A 163 -16.51 -2.73 0.13
CA THR A 163 -17.19 -2.71 -1.18
C THR A 163 -16.71 -1.58 -2.09
N HIS A 164 -15.91 -0.64 -1.58
CA HIS A 164 -15.44 0.51 -2.33
C HIS A 164 -14.14 0.17 -3.12
N ASP A 165 -14.18 -0.80 -4.02
CA ASP A 165 -12.99 -1.37 -4.70
C ASP A 165 -12.06 -0.33 -5.37
N HIS A 166 -12.59 0.84 -5.75
CA HIS A 166 -11.83 1.94 -6.35
C HIS A 166 -11.26 2.92 -5.34
N ASP A 167 -11.65 2.85 -4.06
CA ASP A 167 -11.22 3.73 -2.99
C ASP A 167 -10.34 3.00 -1.96
N LEU A 168 -9.99 1.73 -2.20
CA LEU A 168 -9.13 0.94 -1.32
C LEU A 168 -7.65 1.09 -1.68
N ILE A 169 -6.82 1.19 -0.64
CA ILE A 169 -5.36 1.19 -0.71
C ILE A 169 -4.78 0.21 0.31
N SER A 170 -3.64 -0.39 -0.03
CA SER A 170 -2.84 -1.14 0.95
C SER A 170 -1.94 -0.18 1.72
N LEU A 171 -1.82 -0.39 3.04
CA LEU A 171 -0.96 0.41 3.90
C LEU A 171 0.52 0.24 3.54
N VAL A 172 0.91 -0.99 3.19
CA VAL A 172 2.27 -1.34 2.77
C VAL A 172 2.22 -1.71 1.30
N PRO A 173 2.51 -0.76 0.37
CA PRO A 173 2.52 -1.06 -1.04
C PRO A 173 3.61 -2.08 -1.35
N ARG A 174 3.26 -3.10 -2.12
CA ARG A 174 4.20 -4.13 -2.57
C ARG A 174 4.33 -4.07 -4.08
N ALA A 175 5.56 -3.95 -4.56
CA ALA A 175 5.86 -4.07 -5.97
C ALA A 175 5.79 -5.57 -6.35
N THR A 176 4.77 -5.96 -7.11
CA THR A 176 4.67 -7.31 -7.66
C THR A 176 5.20 -7.30 -9.09
N THR A 177 6.07 -8.25 -9.43
CA THR A 177 6.49 -8.46 -10.83
C THR A 177 5.30 -8.96 -11.65
N PRO A 178 5.24 -8.69 -12.98
CA PRO A 178 4.18 -9.20 -13.84
C PRO A 178 4.01 -10.73 -13.75
N LEU A 179 5.12 -11.46 -13.68
CA LEU A 179 5.12 -12.91 -13.47
C LEU A 179 4.47 -13.30 -12.14
N ARG A 180 4.82 -12.61 -11.05
CA ARG A 180 4.23 -12.85 -9.72
C ARG A 180 2.73 -12.58 -9.75
N HIS A 181 2.30 -11.46 -10.33
CA HIS A 181 0.89 -11.12 -10.47
C HIS A 181 0.12 -12.18 -11.27
N PHE A 182 0.70 -12.71 -12.36
CA PHE A 182 0.11 -13.79 -13.14
C PHE A 182 -0.03 -15.09 -12.33
N LEU A 183 1.02 -15.49 -11.61
CA LEU A 183 1.01 -16.68 -10.76
C LEU A 183 0.01 -16.54 -9.61
N GLU A 184 -0.10 -15.36 -9.01
CA GLU A 184 -1.04 -15.05 -7.93
C GLU A 184 -2.51 -15.03 -8.38
N HIS A 185 -2.77 -14.79 -9.67
CA HIS A 185 -4.10 -14.94 -10.25
C HIS A 185 -4.61 -16.39 -10.16
N SER A 186 -3.70 -17.36 -10.11
CA SER A 186 -4.04 -18.76 -9.87
C SER A 186 -4.28 -19.02 -8.39
N SER A 187 -5.54 -19.20 -8.00
CA SER A 187 -5.93 -19.60 -6.65
C SER A 187 -5.25 -20.89 -6.20
N ARG A 188 -5.03 -21.84 -7.12
CA ARG A 188 -4.31 -23.10 -6.86
C ARG A 188 -2.85 -22.89 -6.48
N PHE A 189 -2.20 -21.88 -7.08
CA PHE A 189 -0.82 -21.56 -6.75
C PHE A 189 -0.73 -21.05 -5.32
N ARG A 190 -1.50 -20.03 -4.93
CA ARG A 190 -1.45 -19.48 -3.56
C ARG A 190 -1.98 -20.43 -2.48
N LEU A 191 -2.97 -21.26 -2.81
CA LEU A 191 -3.52 -22.24 -1.86
C LEU A 191 -2.63 -23.48 -1.70
N ALA A 192 -1.56 -23.61 -2.49
CA ALA A 192 -0.68 -24.77 -2.39
C ALA A 192 -0.03 -24.84 -1.00
N ARG A 193 -0.06 -26.05 -0.42
CA ARG A 193 0.38 -26.33 0.96
C ARG A 193 1.83 -25.92 1.25
N ILE A 194 2.67 -25.87 0.22
CA ILE A 194 4.08 -25.44 0.28
C ILE A 194 4.25 -23.96 0.68
N TRP A 195 3.26 -23.11 0.39
CA TRP A 195 3.31 -21.68 0.71
C TRP A 195 2.65 -21.35 2.05
N ARG A 196 1.99 -22.32 2.69
CA ARG A 196 1.25 -22.09 3.94
C ARG A 196 2.20 -21.60 5.02
N LYS A 197 1.89 -20.42 5.57
CA LYS A 197 2.55 -19.82 6.72
C LYS A 197 1.78 -20.20 7.98
N ARG A 198 2.49 -20.43 9.08
CA ARG A 198 1.86 -20.58 10.39
C ARG A 198 1.36 -19.21 10.84
N ALA A 199 0.18 -19.15 11.45
CA ALA A 199 -0.34 -17.90 11.98
C ALA A 199 0.71 -17.23 12.90
N PRO A 200 0.89 -15.89 12.81
CA PRO A 200 1.79 -15.14 13.68
C PRO A 200 1.61 -15.48 15.17
N SER A 201 2.70 -15.54 15.93
CA SER A 201 2.67 -15.87 17.37
C SER A 201 1.79 -14.94 18.20
N HIS A 202 1.66 -13.67 17.81
CA HIS A 202 0.78 -12.71 18.49
C HIS A 202 -0.71 -13.00 18.26
N LEU A 203 -1.06 -13.59 17.11
CA LEU A 203 -2.36 -14.19 16.90
C LEU A 203 -2.49 -15.46 17.73
N ALA A 204 -1.46 -16.30 17.84
CA ALA A 204 -1.49 -17.53 18.63
C ALA A 204 -1.56 -17.33 20.16
N ASN A 205 -1.17 -16.15 20.66
CA ASN A 205 -1.25 -15.81 22.09
C ASN A 205 -2.57 -15.12 22.47
N HIS A 206 -3.30 -14.57 21.49
CA HIS A 206 -4.61 -13.92 21.69
C HIS A 206 -5.78 -14.73 21.15
N ALA A 207 -5.51 -15.58 20.17
CA ALA A 207 -6.25 -16.78 19.94
C ALA A 207 -5.84 -17.74 21.05
N THR A 208 -6.67 -17.90 22.07
CA THR A 208 -6.75 -19.22 22.71
C THR A 208 -6.73 -20.27 21.60
N ALA A 209 -5.99 -21.37 21.78
CA ALA A 209 -5.72 -22.43 20.80
C ALA A 209 -6.99 -23.20 20.31
N GLN A 210 -8.14 -22.55 20.34
CA GLN A 210 -9.53 -22.96 20.18
C GLN A 210 -10.30 -21.85 19.44
N HIS A 211 -9.77 -21.35 18.32
CA HIS A 211 -10.58 -20.51 17.42
C HIS A 211 -11.06 -21.38 16.24
N PRO A 212 -12.35 -21.74 16.16
CA PRO A 212 -12.90 -22.52 15.05
C PRO A 212 -12.76 -21.82 13.68
N LEU A 213 -12.49 -20.50 13.69
CA LEU A 213 -12.32 -19.65 12.50
C LEU A 213 -10.86 -19.53 12.04
N SER A 214 -9.89 -20.06 12.80
CA SER A 214 -8.48 -20.00 12.44
C SER A 214 -8.08 -21.02 11.37
N GLU A 215 -8.85 -22.11 11.22
CA GLU A 215 -8.58 -23.14 10.20
C GLU A 215 -8.89 -22.68 8.77
N THR A 216 -9.77 -21.68 8.60
CA THR A 216 -10.21 -21.19 7.29
C THR A 216 -9.36 -20.04 6.74
N LEU A 217 -8.49 -19.43 7.57
CA LEU A 217 -7.63 -18.33 7.14
C LEU A 217 -6.30 -18.86 6.60
N HIS A 218 -6.19 -18.85 5.27
CA HIS A 218 -4.98 -19.25 4.57
C HIS A 218 -3.96 -18.11 4.53
N PHE A 219 -2.94 -18.21 5.40
CA PHE A 219 -1.77 -17.36 5.35
C PHE A 219 -0.76 -17.90 4.34
N SER A 220 -0.40 -17.09 3.34
CA SER A 220 0.65 -17.43 2.38
C SER A 220 1.97 -16.76 2.79
N SER A 221 3.08 -17.48 2.68
CA SER A 221 4.40 -16.95 3.01
C SER A 221 5.02 -16.28 1.79
N ASP A 222 4.84 -14.97 1.66
CA ASP A 222 5.38 -14.21 0.54
C ASP A 222 6.89 -14.35 0.35
N SER A 223 7.68 -14.36 1.43
CA SER A 223 9.14 -14.55 1.34
C SER A 223 9.54 -15.91 0.73
N ARG A 224 8.71 -16.95 0.89
CA ARG A 224 8.97 -18.26 0.26
C ARG A 224 8.62 -18.20 -1.22
N ILE A 225 7.48 -17.59 -1.56
CA ILE A 225 7.06 -17.37 -2.94
C ILE A 225 8.14 -16.59 -3.69
N ASP A 226 8.56 -15.45 -3.16
CA ASP A 226 9.59 -14.60 -3.78
C ASP A 226 10.90 -15.33 -3.96
N ARG A 227 11.36 -16.08 -2.94
CA ARG A 227 12.59 -16.87 -3.06
C ARG A 227 12.48 -17.96 -4.11
N THR A 228 11.35 -18.67 -4.20
CA THR A 228 11.16 -19.71 -5.21
C THR A 228 11.00 -19.16 -6.63
N ILE A 229 10.29 -18.04 -6.79
CA ILE A 229 10.18 -17.34 -8.08
C ILE A 229 11.56 -16.87 -8.51
N THR A 230 12.33 -16.27 -7.60
CA THR A 230 13.70 -15.83 -7.88
C THR A 230 14.59 -17.01 -8.29
N MET A 231 14.54 -18.14 -7.57
CA MET A 231 15.29 -19.36 -7.92
C MET A 231 14.89 -19.93 -9.29
N LEU A 232 13.60 -19.90 -9.64
CA LEU A 232 13.13 -20.36 -10.94
C LEU A 232 13.60 -19.45 -12.07
N ILE A 233 13.54 -18.13 -11.86
CA ILE A 233 13.99 -17.12 -12.82
C ILE A 233 15.50 -17.25 -13.04
N THR A 234 16.30 -17.39 -11.98
CA THR A 234 17.75 -17.54 -12.10
C THR A 234 18.11 -18.85 -12.79
N ALA A 235 17.43 -19.96 -12.47
CA ALA A 235 17.63 -21.24 -13.17
C ALA A 235 17.26 -21.15 -14.66
N ALA A 236 16.14 -20.50 -15.00
CA ALA A 236 15.73 -20.29 -16.38
C ALA A 236 16.71 -19.39 -17.15
N GLY A 237 17.22 -18.33 -16.51
CA GLY A 237 18.27 -17.47 -17.07
C GLY A 237 19.58 -18.24 -17.31
N MET A 238 20.00 -19.07 -16.37
CA MET A 238 21.19 -19.92 -16.53
C MET A 238 21.02 -20.93 -17.68
N ALA A 239 19.84 -21.56 -17.79
CA ALA A 239 19.52 -22.45 -18.90
C ALA A 239 19.53 -21.70 -20.25
N MET A 240 19.00 -20.48 -20.30
CA MET A 240 19.02 -19.60 -21.49
C MET A 240 20.44 -19.23 -21.93
N LEU A 241 21.42 -19.17 -21.02
CA LEU A 241 22.82 -18.91 -21.36
C LEU A 241 23.55 -20.16 -21.86
N ILE A 242 23.28 -21.32 -21.25
CA ILE A 242 24.01 -22.56 -21.53
C ILE A 242 23.41 -23.30 -22.74
N ALA A 243 22.08 -23.38 -22.85
CA ALA A 243 21.41 -24.14 -23.90
C ALA A 243 21.77 -23.72 -25.34
N PRO A 244 21.90 -22.43 -25.70
CA PRO A 244 22.31 -22.03 -27.04
C PRO A 244 23.67 -22.62 -27.40
N LEU A 245 24.64 -22.63 -26.47
CA LEU A 245 25.99 -23.13 -26.71
C LEU A 245 25.97 -24.61 -27.09
N TRP A 246 25.20 -25.42 -26.35
CA TRP A 246 25.03 -26.85 -26.64
C TRP A 246 24.30 -27.09 -27.96
N VAL A 247 23.23 -26.35 -28.23
CA VAL A 247 22.48 -26.45 -29.49
C VAL A 247 23.38 -26.07 -30.68
N LEU A 248 24.17 -25.00 -30.56
CA LEU A 248 25.11 -24.57 -31.58
C LEU A 248 26.23 -25.60 -31.85
N ALA A 249 26.65 -26.36 -30.83
CA ALA A 249 27.66 -27.42 -30.96
C ALA A 249 27.15 -28.59 -31.81
N VAL A 250 25.87 -28.93 -31.71
CA VAL A 250 25.27 -30.09 -32.42
C VAL A 250 24.81 -29.74 -33.83
N THR A 251 24.59 -28.46 -34.16
CA THR A 251 24.14 -28.04 -35.50
C THR A 251 25.15 -28.35 -36.63
N LYS A 252 24.76 -29.26 -37.53
CA LYS A 252 25.48 -29.66 -38.76
C LYS A 252 24.56 -29.56 -39.99
N GLY A 253 25.10 -29.31 -41.18
CA GLY A 253 24.37 -29.27 -42.47
C GLY A 253 24.60 -28.01 -43.33
N PRO A 254 24.04 -27.96 -44.55
CA PRO A 254 24.09 -26.77 -45.41
C PRO A 254 23.35 -25.59 -44.78
N ASN A 255 23.80 -24.36 -45.05
CA ASN A 255 23.32 -23.10 -44.44
C ASN A 255 23.53 -23.01 -42.91
N LYS A 256 24.60 -23.64 -42.39
CA LYS A 256 24.98 -23.66 -40.96
C LYS A 256 25.00 -22.27 -40.30
N THR A 257 25.55 -21.26 -40.97
CA THR A 257 25.67 -19.89 -40.42
C THR A 257 24.31 -19.25 -40.19
N ILE A 258 23.38 -19.38 -41.14
CA ILE A 258 22.02 -18.80 -41.05
C ILE A 258 21.24 -19.48 -39.91
N LYS A 259 21.32 -20.81 -39.79
CA LYS A 259 20.67 -21.54 -38.69
C LYS A 259 21.18 -21.12 -37.32
N ARG A 260 22.50 -20.94 -37.17
CA ARG A 260 23.12 -20.47 -35.92
C ARG A 260 22.68 -19.06 -35.54
N LEU A 261 22.62 -18.15 -36.52
CA LEU A 261 22.14 -16.79 -36.30
C LEU A 261 20.67 -16.78 -35.86
N GLY A 262 19.82 -17.60 -36.49
CA GLY A 262 18.41 -17.77 -36.10
C GLY A 262 18.24 -18.30 -34.68
N ILE A 263 19.08 -19.25 -34.25
CA ILE A 263 19.05 -19.79 -32.89
C ILE A 263 19.44 -18.70 -31.87
N ILE A 264 20.56 -18.00 -32.09
CA ILE A 264 21.02 -16.94 -31.19
C ILE A 264 19.95 -15.84 -31.05
N THR A 265 19.42 -15.35 -32.18
CA THR A 265 18.39 -14.31 -32.17
C THR A 265 17.11 -14.76 -31.47
N GLY A 266 16.69 -16.03 -31.64
CA GLY A 266 15.56 -16.61 -30.92
C GLY A 266 15.78 -16.64 -29.40
N PHE A 267 16.93 -17.12 -28.94
CA PHE A 267 17.25 -17.15 -27.51
C PHE A 267 17.38 -15.73 -26.90
N VAL A 268 17.94 -14.77 -27.64
CA VAL A 268 17.97 -13.36 -27.23
C VAL A 268 16.55 -12.79 -27.11
N ALA A 269 15.67 -13.08 -28.06
CA ALA A 269 14.27 -12.64 -28.00
C ALA A 269 13.54 -13.21 -26.78
N VAL A 270 13.70 -14.51 -26.48
CA VAL A 270 13.09 -15.12 -25.30
C VAL A 270 13.70 -14.56 -24.00
N PHE A 271 15.01 -14.29 -23.98
CA PHE A 271 15.67 -13.66 -22.84
C PHE A 271 15.11 -12.25 -22.56
N LEU A 272 14.87 -11.45 -23.61
CA LEU A 272 14.24 -10.13 -23.48
C LEU A 272 12.81 -10.23 -22.95
N VAL A 273 12.03 -11.22 -23.40
CA VAL A 273 10.69 -11.50 -22.86
C VAL A 273 10.78 -11.88 -21.38
N LEU A 274 11.73 -12.74 -21.01
CA LEU A 274 11.92 -13.17 -19.62
C LEU A 274 12.29 -11.99 -18.71
N ILE A 275 13.22 -11.13 -19.12
CA ILE A 275 13.53 -9.89 -18.39
C ILE A 275 12.26 -9.05 -18.23
N SER A 276 11.51 -8.81 -19.30
CA SER A 276 10.30 -8.00 -19.25
C SER A 276 9.23 -8.54 -18.29
N LEU A 277 9.19 -9.85 -18.03
CA LEU A 277 8.22 -10.46 -17.12
C LEU A 277 8.70 -10.46 -15.65
N THR A 278 10.01 -10.36 -15.43
CA THR A 278 10.62 -10.48 -14.11
C THR A 278 11.07 -9.15 -13.52
N THR A 279 11.33 -8.13 -14.36
CA THR A 279 11.66 -6.79 -13.91
C THR A 279 10.40 -5.99 -13.57
N VAL A 280 10.48 -5.23 -12.48
CA VAL A 280 9.45 -4.25 -12.10
C VAL A 280 9.56 -2.99 -12.97
N ALA A 281 10.77 -2.65 -13.42
CA ALA A 281 11.01 -1.57 -14.35
C ALA A 281 10.45 -1.90 -15.74
N LYS A 282 9.94 -0.89 -16.43
CA LYS A 282 9.50 -1.06 -17.82
C LYS A 282 10.72 -1.50 -18.64
N PRO A 283 10.60 -2.46 -19.57
CA PRO A 283 11.75 -3.05 -20.26
C PRO A 283 12.65 -2.01 -20.95
N PHE A 284 12.10 -0.87 -21.36
CA PHE A 284 12.87 0.24 -21.95
C PHE A 284 13.75 0.99 -20.94
N GLU A 285 13.37 1.08 -19.66
CA GLU A 285 14.16 1.74 -18.61
C GLU A 285 15.37 0.89 -18.22
N SER A 286 15.20 -0.43 -18.16
CA SER A 286 16.31 -1.38 -17.93
C SER A 286 17.29 -1.46 -19.10
N LEU A 287 16.80 -1.33 -20.34
CA LEU A 287 17.65 -1.30 -21.53
C LEU A 287 18.43 0.01 -21.64
N ALA A 288 17.81 1.15 -21.31
CA ALA A 288 18.49 2.44 -21.26
C ALA A 288 19.58 2.47 -20.17
N ALA A 289 19.31 1.90 -18.99
CA ALA A 289 20.30 1.81 -17.91
C ALA A 289 21.47 0.86 -18.20
N ALA A 290 21.29 -0.12 -19.08
CA ALA A 290 22.37 -1.03 -19.50
C ALA A 290 23.21 -0.49 -20.66
N ALA A 291 22.72 0.54 -21.37
CA ALA A 291 23.39 1.18 -22.50
C ALA A 291 24.13 2.49 -22.15
N ALA A 292 23.87 3.04 -20.96
CA ALA A 292 24.56 4.20 -20.38
C ALA A 292 25.77 3.75 -19.55
#